data_AF-A0A2T0KPU9-F1
#
_entry.id   AF-A0A2T0KPU9-F1
#
_cell.length_a   1.000
_cell.length_b   1.000
_cell.length_c   1.000
_cell.angle_alpha   90.00
_cell.angle_beta   90.00
_cell.angle_gamma   90.00
#
_symmetry.space_group_name_H-M   'P 1'
#
loop_
_entity.id
_entity.type
_entity.pdbx_description
1 polymer ?
#
loop_
_entity_poly.entity_id
_entity_poly.type
_entity_poly.pdbx_seq_one_letter_code
_entity_poly.pdbx_strand_id
1 'polypeptide(L)'
;MCALGEVVHLWQRDVRDDERCGCGSRFSGCTFWRRVGDLAFNGWTNVDVDRVHALRDTVERTRHIPRLATAGSAPAEVREYASYYARVYAAAAEVAGARVVIDSSKHSALAHVLRWADDIDLRVVHVVRDARGVAYSWTKKVTRPETDGTDEMTRYSPGRSALLWNAHNAAFGLLARCGVPVRRIRYEEFLTDPRVGLIRLADFAGVKLHPEDLEFLRNGHADLRVGHSAAGNPMRFTVGRLPLRRDDAWVRALPSAQRRLVGAVCGPMLRAYGYPLNVAPEPLYVTSDPLNVPSDALNNPPDPLNVTSDALNNPPDPLNIAPDPLNVTSDPLNIASEA
;
A
#
# COMPACT_ATOMS: atom_id res chain seq x y z
N MET A 1 19.42 -10.65 2.57
CA MET A 1 17.97 -10.64 2.28
C MET A 1 17.80 -10.33 0.80
N CYS A 2 16.70 -10.74 0.16
CA CYS A 2 16.42 -10.45 -1.25
C CYS A 2 15.03 -9.84 -1.40
N ALA A 3 14.92 -8.67 -2.04
CA ALA A 3 13.64 -8.02 -2.29
C ALA A 3 13.22 -8.22 -3.75
N LEU A 4 12.05 -8.81 -3.96
CA LEU A 4 11.58 -9.24 -5.29
C LEU A 4 10.58 -8.30 -5.94
N GLY A 5 10.08 -7.27 -5.25
CA GLY A 5 9.02 -6.41 -5.80
C GLY A 5 7.64 -7.03 -5.64
N GLU A 6 6.72 -6.77 -6.56
CA GLU A 6 5.35 -7.29 -6.52
C GLU A 6 5.24 -8.54 -7.42
N VAL A 7 5.72 -9.68 -6.89
CA VAL A 7 5.83 -10.95 -7.64
C VAL A 7 4.50 -11.45 -8.20
N VAL A 8 3.38 -11.05 -7.61
CA VAL A 8 2.03 -11.31 -8.16
C VAL A 8 1.85 -10.83 -9.61
N HIS A 9 2.60 -9.81 -10.02
CA HIS A 9 2.57 -9.25 -11.37
C HIS A 9 3.63 -9.84 -12.31
N LEU A 10 4.59 -10.60 -11.78
CA LEU A 10 5.71 -11.21 -12.52
C LEU A 10 5.22 -11.93 -13.79
N TRP A 11 4.16 -12.73 -13.66
CA TRP A 11 3.69 -13.60 -14.74
C TRP A 11 3.23 -12.84 -15.98
N GLN A 12 2.44 -11.79 -15.80
CA GLN A 12 1.96 -10.99 -16.92
C GLN A 12 3.03 -9.99 -17.35
N ARG A 13 3.45 -9.13 -16.41
CA ARG A 13 4.22 -7.93 -16.75
C ARG A 13 5.66 -8.23 -17.12
N ASP A 14 6.27 -9.19 -16.45
CA ASP A 14 7.70 -9.41 -16.59
C ASP A 14 7.98 -10.63 -17.50
N VAL A 15 7.31 -11.77 -17.26
CA VAL A 15 7.52 -12.99 -18.06
C VAL A 15 6.89 -12.87 -19.46
N ARG A 16 5.66 -12.33 -19.56
CA ARG A 16 4.95 -12.20 -20.84
C ARG A 16 5.21 -10.86 -21.53
N ASP A 17 5.15 -9.74 -20.81
CA ASP A 17 5.27 -8.40 -21.41
C ASP A 17 6.71 -7.85 -21.42
N ASP A 18 7.68 -8.56 -20.83
CA ASP A 18 9.11 -8.20 -20.79
C ASP A 18 9.36 -6.78 -20.23
N GLU A 19 8.55 -6.35 -19.25
CA GLU A 19 8.71 -5.06 -18.58
C GLU A 19 10.10 -4.91 -17.94
N ARG A 20 10.47 -3.67 -17.64
CA ARG A 20 11.76 -3.38 -17.01
C ARG A 20 11.80 -3.87 -15.57
N CYS A 21 12.85 -4.62 -15.25
CA CYS A 21 13.24 -4.92 -13.89
C CYS A 21 13.74 -3.64 -13.18
N GLY A 22 13.67 -3.56 -11.85
CA GLY A 22 14.21 -2.45 -11.06
C GLY A 22 15.67 -2.07 -11.35
N CYS A 23 16.46 -2.96 -11.97
CA CYS A 23 17.82 -2.65 -12.44
C CYS A 23 17.89 -1.83 -13.73
N GLY A 24 16.75 -1.55 -14.37
CA GLY A 24 16.63 -0.79 -15.62
C GLY A 24 16.67 -1.66 -16.89
N SER A 25 17.24 -2.87 -16.84
CA SER A 25 17.19 -3.83 -17.94
C SER A 25 15.78 -4.39 -18.12
N ARG A 26 15.44 -4.79 -19.35
CA ARG A 26 14.26 -5.65 -19.58
C ARG A 26 14.37 -6.95 -18.79
N PHE A 27 13.23 -7.54 -18.43
CA PHE A 27 13.19 -8.74 -17.60
C PHE A 27 14.04 -9.87 -18.19
N SER A 28 13.89 -10.16 -19.49
CA SER A 28 14.69 -11.12 -20.25
C SER A 28 16.20 -10.84 -20.21
N GLY A 29 16.58 -9.56 -20.15
CA GLY A 29 17.97 -9.09 -20.07
C GLY A 29 18.55 -9.14 -18.65
N CYS A 30 17.72 -9.17 -17.61
CA CYS A 30 18.17 -9.12 -16.22
C CYS A 30 18.87 -10.42 -15.81
N THR A 31 20.15 -10.34 -15.44
CA THR A 31 20.96 -11.52 -15.05
C THR A 31 20.41 -12.23 -13.82
N PHE A 32 19.89 -11.47 -12.84
CA PHE A 32 19.25 -12.01 -11.64
C PHE A 32 18.03 -12.87 -12.02
N TRP A 33 17.06 -12.28 -12.72
CA TRP A 33 15.82 -12.98 -13.06
C TRP A 33 16.01 -14.11 -14.04
N ARG A 34 16.97 -14.02 -14.95
CA ARG A 34 17.34 -15.14 -15.83
C ARG A 34 17.77 -16.36 -15.02
N ARG A 35 18.70 -16.18 -14.08
CA ARG A 35 19.15 -17.27 -13.19
C ARG A 35 18.03 -17.82 -12.32
N VAL A 36 17.11 -16.95 -11.85
CA VAL A 36 15.92 -17.39 -11.11
C VAL A 36 15.04 -18.28 -11.98
N GLY A 37 14.77 -17.90 -13.23
CA GLY A 37 13.99 -18.71 -14.16
C GLY A 37 14.65 -20.03 -14.51
N ASP A 38 15.97 -20.00 -14.73
CA ASP A 38 16.77 -21.20 -15.03
C ASP A 38 16.68 -22.21 -13.88
N LEU A 39 16.88 -21.77 -12.63
CA LEU A 39 16.79 -22.65 -11.45
C LEU A 39 15.36 -23.08 -11.14
N ALA A 40 14.40 -22.15 -11.20
CA ALA A 40 13.03 -22.44 -10.81
C ALA A 40 12.32 -23.33 -11.82
N PHE A 41 12.53 -23.12 -13.13
CA PHE A 41 11.70 -23.66 -14.22
C PHE A 41 12.50 -24.23 -15.41
N ASN A 42 13.83 -24.35 -15.32
CA ASN A 42 14.70 -24.63 -16.47
C ASN A 42 14.58 -23.57 -17.58
N GLY A 43 14.27 -22.34 -17.20
CA GLY A 43 14.04 -21.20 -18.08
C GLY A 43 12.57 -20.76 -18.06
N TRP A 44 12.35 -19.45 -18.13
CA TRP A 44 11.01 -18.85 -18.11
C TRP A 44 10.11 -19.28 -19.28
N THR A 45 10.70 -19.70 -20.40
CA THR A 45 9.98 -20.23 -21.57
C THR A 45 9.22 -21.52 -21.29
N ASN A 46 9.56 -22.23 -20.22
CA ASN A 46 8.89 -23.47 -19.82
C ASN A 46 7.69 -23.24 -18.88
N VAL A 47 7.41 -21.98 -18.53
CA VAL A 47 6.27 -21.63 -17.67
C VAL A 47 5.05 -21.40 -18.55
N ASP A 48 3.98 -22.19 -18.32
CA ASP A 48 2.67 -21.92 -18.89
C ASP A 48 2.01 -20.75 -18.14
N VAL A 49 2.26 -19.54 -18.63
CA VAL A 49 1.72 -18.30 -18.06
C VAL A 49 0.19 -18.26 -18.11
N ASP A 50 -0.45 -18.87 -19.12
CA ASP A 50 -1.91 -18.92 -19.22
C ASP A 50 -2.50 -19.81 -18.14
N ARG A 51 -1.87 -20.95 -17.83
CA ARG A 51 -2.25 -21.77 -16.68
C ARG A 51 -2.13 -21.00 -15.37
N VAL A 52 -1.05 -20.27 -15.16
CA VAL A 52 -0.85 -19.45 -13.96
C VAL A 52 -1.95 -18.38 -13.84
N HIS A 53 -2.36 -17.75 -14.95
CA HIS A 53 -3.47 -16.80 -14.95
C HIS A 53 -4.83 -17.45 -14.68
N ALA A 54 -5.12 -18.60 -15.28
CA ALA A 54 -6.35 -19.34 -15.01
C ALA A 54 -6.47 -19.73 -13.53
N LEU A 55 -5.35 -20.17 -12.93
CA LEU A 55 -5.27 -20.44 -11.49
C LEU A 55 -5.51 -19.17 -10.68
N ARG A 56 -4.81 -18.07 -10.97
CA ARG A 56 -4.99 -16.76 -10.30
C ARG A 56 -6.45 -16.34 -10.27
N ASP A 57 -7.15 -16.39 -11.41
CA ASP A 57 -8.54 -15.93 -11.52
C ASP A 57 -9.51 -16.82 -10.72
N THR A 58 -9.13 -18.07 -10.50
CA THR A 58 -9.85 -19.05 -9.68
C THR A 58 -9.59 -18.85 -8.19
N VAL A 59 -8.35 -18.51 -7.78
CA VAL A 59 -7.93 -18.53 -6.37
C VAL A 59 -7.76 -17.15 -5.72
N GLU A 60 -7.26 -16.12 -6.42
CA GLU A 60 -6.79 -14.86 -5.81
C GLU A 60 -7.84 -13.76 -5.65
N ARG A 61 -9.13 -14.02 -5.89
CA ARG A 61 -10.13 -12.95 -5.68
C ARG A 61 -10.42 -12.74 -4.20
N THR A 62 -10.51 -11.48 -3.77
CA THR A 62 -10.83 -11.09 -2.38
C THR A 62 -12.09 -11.79 -1.85
N ARG A 63 -13.10 -12.00 -2.70
CA ARG A 63 -14.33 -12.73 -2.35
C ARG A 63 -14.14 -14.21 -1.99
N HIS A 64 -13.03 -14.82 -2.43
CA HIS A 64 -12.71 -16.22 -2.10
C HIS A 64 -11.93 -16.36 -0.79
N ILE A 65 -11.49 -15.26 -0.18
CA ILE A 65 -10.71 -15.30 1.07
C ILE A 65 -11.44 -16.03 2.21
N PRO A 66 -12.75 -15.84 2.45
CA PRO A 66 -13.45 -16.63 3.47
C PRO A 66 -13.32 -18.13 3.23
N ARG A 67 -13.53 -18.59 1.98
CA ARG A 67 -13.36 -20.00 1.60
C ARG A 67 -11.93 -20.49 1.81
N LEU A 68 -10.93 -19.69 1.41
CA LEU A 68 -9.52 -20.04 1.61
C LEU A 68 -9.15 -20.13 3.09
N ALA A 69 -9.73 -19.29 3.94
CA ALA A 69 -9.45 -19.24 5.37
C ALA A 69 -10.11 -20.36 6.17
N THR A 70 -11.35 -20.73 5.82
CA THR A 70 -12.10 -21.77 6.53
C THR A 70 -11.83 -23.19 6.02
N ALA A 71 -11.14 -23.33 4.88
CA ALA A 71 -10.78 -24.64 4.35
C ALA A 71 -9.88 -25.41 5.33
N GLY A 72 -10.22 -26.68 5.60
CA GLY A 72 -9.41 -27.57 6.43
C GLY A 72 -8.18 -28.14 5.71
N SER A 73 -8.16 -28.07 4.37
CA SER A 73 -7.04 -28.44 3.53
C SER A 73 -7.00 -27.58 2.26
N ALA A 74 -5.83 -27.46 1.64
CA ALA A 74 -5.70 -26.72 0.39
C ALA A 74 -6.40 -27.47 -0.78
N PRO A 75 -7.19 -26.78 -1.63
CA PRO A 75 -7.57 -27.31 -2.94
C PRO A 75 -6.35 -27.58 -3.83
N ALA A 76 -6.49 -28.44 -4.83
CA ALA A 76 -5.40 -28.80 -5.74
C ALA A 76 -4.88 -27.57 -6.51
N GLU A 77 -5.78 -26.71 -6.97
CA GLU A 77 -5.47 -25.47 -7.68
C GLU A 77 -4.72 -24.47 -6.79
N VAL A 78 -5.04 -24.44 -5.49
CA VAL A 78 -4.34 -23.59 -4.52
C VAL A 78 -2.91 -24.09 -4.32
N ARG A 79 -2.70 -25.41 -4.17
CA ARG A 79 -1.35 -26.00 -4.07
C ARG A 79 -0.54 -25.78 -5.34
N GLU A 80 -1.14 -26.03 -6.50
CA GLU A 80 -0.48 -25.82 -7.79
C GLU A 80 -0.06 -24.36 -7.95
N TYR A 81 -0.98 -23.41 -7.67
CA TYR A 81 -0.69 -22.00 -7.76
C TYR A 81 0.41 -21.57 -6.77
N ALA A 82 0.34 -22.01 -5.51
CA ALA A 82 1.36 -21.74 -4.51
C ALA A 82 2.74 -22.28 -4.91
N SER A 83 2.79 -23.44 -5.58
CA SER A 83 4.05 -24.06 -6.00
C SER A 83 4.85 -23.20 -7.00
N TYR A 84 4.18 -22.43 -7.86
CA TYR A 84 4.87 -21.49 -8.76
C TYR A 84 5.62 -20.42 -7.97
N TYR A 85 4.99 -19.84 -6.95
CA TYR A 85 5.64 -18.84 -6.09
C TYR A 85 6.72 -19.45 -5.22
N ALA A 86 6.49 -20.64 -4.64
CA ALA A 86 7.49 -21.33 -3.83
C ALA A 86 8.79 -21.59 -4.61
N ARG A 87 8.67 -22.04 -5.87
CA ARG A 87 9.81 -22.23 -6.78
C ARG A 87 10.53 -20.91 -7.09
N VAL A 88 9.80 -19.83 -7.35
CA VAL A 88 10.38 -18.49 -7.56
C VAL A 88 11.14 -18.03 -6.31
N TYR A 89 10.55 -18.17 -5.13
CA TYR A 89 11.17 -17.72 -3.87
C TYR A 89 12.40 -18.55 -3.53
N ALA A 90 12.34 -19.88 -3.67
CA ALA A 90 13.48 -20.76 -3.44
C ALA A 90 14.65 -20.43 -4.39
N ALA A 91 14.38 -20.31 -5.69
CA ALA A 91 15.40 -19.95 -6.66
C ALA A 91 15.97 -18.55 -6.41
N ALA A 92 15.12 -17.57 -6.07
CA ALA A 92 15.58 -16.22 -5.76
C ALA A 92 16.44 -16.16 -4.48
N ALA A 93 16.07 -16.92 -3.45
CA ALA A 93 16.88 -17.09 -2.25
C ALA A 93 18.26 -17.66 -2.60
N GLU A 94 18.32 -18.69 -3.43
CA GLU A 94 19.57 -19.32 -3.87
C GLU A 94 20.45 -18.36 -4.69
N VAL A 95 19.89 -17.72 -5.73
CA VAL A 95 20.64 -16.77 -6.58
C VAL A 95 21.20 -15.61 -5.77
N ALA A 96 20.44 -15.12 -4.78
CA ALA A 96 20.85 -13.99 -3.94
C ALA A 96 21.70 -14.40 -2.73
N GLY A 97 21.88 -15.69 -2.44
CA GLY A 97 22.45 -16.17 -1.18
C GLY A 97 21.68 -15.66 0.05
N ALA A 98 20.36 -15.49 -0.08
CA ALA A 98 19.52 -14.84 0.91
C ALA A 98 18.75 -15.84 1.76
N ARG A 99 18.77 -15.68 3.09
CA ARG A 99 17.93 -16.45 4.02
C ARG A 99 16.49 -15.97 4.10
N VAL A 100 16.22 -14.74 3.67
CA VAL A 100 14.90 -14.10 3.71
C VAL A 100 14.64 -13.45 2.37
N VAL A 101 13.51 -13.81 1.78
CA VAL A 101 12.95 -13.25 0.56
C VAL A 101 11.78 -12.33 0.95
N ILE A 102 11.73 -11.15 0.36
CA ILE A 102 10.69 -10.15 0.58
C ILE A 102 9.90 -10.00 -0.72
N ASP A 103 8.68 -10.50 -0.72
CA ASP A 103 7.65 -10.13 -1.70
C ASP A 103 6.83 -8.97 -1.13
N SER A 104 6.71 -7.89 -1.90
CA SER A 104 5.97 -6.67 -1.56
C SER A 104 4.60 -6.58 -2.23
N SER A 105 4.13 -7.69 -2.81
CA SER A 105 2.79 -7.84 -3.38
C SER A 105 1.71 -7.45 -2.38
N LYS A 106 0.80 -6.55 -2.80
CA LYS A 106 -0.28 -6.03 -1.95
C LYS A 106 -1.56 -6.87 -1.97
N HIS A 107 -1.46 -8.13 -2.36
CA HIS A 107 -2.61 -9.01 -2.62
C HIS A 107 -2.86 -9.94 -1.43
N SER A 108 -3.88 -9.62 -0.62
CA SER A 108 -4.22 -10.41 0.57
C SER A 108 -4.61 -11.84 0.24
N ALA A 109 -5.21 -12.11 -0.93
CA ALA A 109 -5.58 -13.45 -1.34
C ALA A 109 -4.35 -14.32 -1.66
N LEU A 110 -3.29 -13.77 -2.26
CA LEU A 110 -2.02 -14.48 -2.47
C LEU A 110 -1.46 -14.97 -1.13
N ALA A 111 -1.44 -14.12 -0.10
CA ALA A 111 -0.97 -14.52 1.23
C ALA A 111 -1.80 -15.68 1.84
N HIS A 112 -3.10 -15.74 1.57
CA HIS A 112 -3.95 -16.89 1.95
C HIS A 112 -3.66 -18.15 1.14
N VAL A 113 -3.19 -18.04 -0.10
CA VAL A 113 -2.73 -19.17 -0.90
C VAL A 113 -1.36 -19.65 -0.41
N LEU A 114 -0.41 -18.74 -0.21
CA LEU A 114 0.96 -19.06 0.22
C LEU A 114 1.03 -19.72 1.59
N ARG A 115 0.03 -19.54 2.47
CA ARG A 115 -0.04 -20.24 3.76
C ARG A 115 -0.09 -21.77 3.62
N TRP A 116 -0.43 -22.26 2.43
CA TRP A 116 -0.53 -23.68 2.10
C TRP A 116 0.69 -24.23 1.36
N ALA A 117 1.73 -23.42 1.15
CA ALA A 117 3.01 -23.91 0.66
C ALA A 117 3.84 -24.43 1.85
N ASP A 118 4.06 -25.74 1.90
CA ASP A 118 4.77 -26.40 3.01
C ASP A 118 6.25 -26.00 3.09
N ASP A 119 6.79 -25.51 1.98
CA ASP A 119 8.16 -25.09 1.74
C ASP A 119 8.39 -23.59 1.98
N ILE A 120 7.40 -22.86 2.52
CA ILE A 120 7.50 -21.43 2.87
C ILE A 120 7.22 -21.20 4.37
N ASP A 121 8.21 -20.71 5.13
CA ASP A 121 7.97 -20.08 6.46
C ASP A 121 7.35 -18.69 6.24
N LEU A 122 6.04 -18.65 6.04
CA LEU A 122 5.33 -17.42 5.68
C LEU A 122 5.18 -16.49 6.89
N ARG A 123 5.76 -15.30 6.78
CA ARG A 123 5.54 -14.18 7.71
C ARG A 123 5.01 -12.97 6.96
N VAL A 124 3.99 -12.33 7.49
CA VAL A 124 3.32 -11.22 6.80
C VAL A 124 3.48 -9.92 7.55
N VAL A 125 4.06 -8.93 6.87
CA VAL A 125 4.09 -7.55 7.33
C VAL A 125 2.85 -6.84 6.79
N HIS A 126 1.90 -6.54 7.68
CA HIS A 126 0.68 -5.83 7.33
C HIS A 126 0.90 -4.31 7.53
N VAL A 127 1.41 -3.65 6.49
CA VAL A 127 1.57 -2.19 6.49
C VAL A 127 0.20 -1.55 6.28
N VAL A 128 -0.27 -0.83 7.30
CA VAL A 128 -1.55 -0.11 7.26
C VAL A 128 -1.29 1.39 7.18
N ARG A 129 -2.10 2.09 6.39
CA ARG A 129 -2.15 3.55 6.30
C ARG A 129 -3.58 4.01 6.56
N ASP A 130 -3.73 5.25 7.04
CA ASP A 130 -5.04 5.86 7.23
C ASP A 130 -5.91 5.72 5.97
N ALA A 131 -7.12 5.17 6.13
CA ALA A 131 -8.05 4.90 5.03
C ALA A 131 -8.37 6.17 4.21
N ARG A 132 -8.37 7.34 4.84
CA ARG A 132 -8.61 8.63 4.18
C ARG A 132 -7.43 9.03 3.31
N GLY A 133 -6.20 8.79 3.77
CA GLY A 133 -4.98 8.95 2.98
C GLY A 133 -4.93 7.99 1.79
N VAL A 134 -5.37 6.75 1.98
CA VAL A 134 -5.51 5.77 0.88
C VAL A 134 -6.54 6.25 -0.14
N ALA A 135 -7.75 6.60 0.28
CA ALA A 135 -8.81 7.09 -0.62
C ALA A 135 -8.36 8.32 -1.42
N TYR A 136 -7.63 9.25 -0.78
CA TYR A 136 -7.05 10.40 -1.48
C TYR A 136 -5.94 10.01 -2.47
N SER A 137 -5.11 9.00 -2.18
CA SER A 137 -4.09 8.56 -3.14
C SER A 137 -4.68 8.01 -4.43
N TRP A 138 -5.87 7.39 -4.37
CA TRP A 138 -6.61 6.90 -5.55
C TRP A 138 -7.27 8.01 -6.37
N THR A 139 -7.25 9.27 -5.89
CA THR A 139 -7.66 10.44 -6.69
C THR A 139 -6.48 11.14 -7.37
N LYS A 140 -5.23 10.85 -6.96
CA LYS A 140 -4.02 11.42 -7.57
C LYS A 140 -3.73 10.78 -8.92
N LYS A 141 -3.29 11.58 -9.89
CA LYS A 141 -2.74 11.10 -11.18
C LYS A 141 -1.28 10.71 -10.98
N VAL A 142 -0.90 9.47 -11.29
CA VAL A 142 0.50 9.01 -11.33
C VAL A 142 0.74 8.40 -12.70
N THR A 143 1.68 8.97 -13.45
CA THR A 143 2.14 8.44 -14.74
C THR A 143 2.94 7.16 -14.49
N ARG A 144 2.70 6.11 -15.26
CA ARG A 144 3.48 4.86 -15.23
C ARG A 144 4.69 4.99 -16.15
N PRO A 145 5.93 5.09 -15.62
CA PRO A 145 7.13 5.08 -16.46
C PRO A 145 7.46 3.69 -17.03
N GLU A 146 6.79 2.63 -16.58
CA GLU A 146 7.01 1.25 -17.05
C GLU A 146 6.37 0.92 -18.41
N THR A 147 5.34 1.66 -18.83
CA THR A 147 4.78 1.59 -20.18
C THR A 147 5.30 2.78 -20.98
N ASP A 148 5.39 2.68 -22.31
CA ASP A 148 5.75 3.78 -23.22
C ASP A 148 4.67 4.90 -23.25
N GLY A 149 4.17 5.33 -22.08
CA GLY A 149 3.27 6.46 -21.87
C GLY A 149 1.78 6.16 -22.03
N THR A 150 1.35 4.90 -22.17
CA THR A 150 -0.01 4.60 -22.66
C THR A 150 -1.07 4.20 -21.63
N ASP A 151 -0.76 3.99 -20.34
CA ASP A 151 -1.76 3.50 -19.37
C ASP A 151 -1.86 4.30 -18.04
N GLU A 152 -3.07 4.77 -17.75
CA GLU A 152 -3.45 5.47 -16.52
C GLU A 152 -3.73 4.48 -15.35
N MET A 153 -3.50 4.89 -14.09
CA MET A 153 -3.96 4.13 -12.93
C MET A 153 -5.50 4.20 -12.78
N THR A 154 -6.15 3.06 -12.50
CA THR A 154 -7.60 2.96 -12.28
C THR A 154 -8.06 3.86 -11.13
N ARG A 155 -9.02 4.76 -11.40
CA ARG A 155 -9.65 5.62 -10.39
C ARG A 155 -10.79 4.89 -9.67
N TYR A 156 -10.80 4.93 -8.34
CA TYR A 156 -11.92 4.45 -7.54
C TYR A 156 -12.61 5.61 -6.81
N SER A 157 -13.93 5.52 -6.66
CA SER A 157 -14.65 6.46 -5.80
C SER A 157 -14.20 6.30 -4.34
N PRO A 158 -14.27 7.35 -3.50
CA PRO A 158 -13.88 7.26 -2.10
C PRO A 158 -14.63 6.17 -1.32
N GLY A 159 -15.93 5.98 -1.60
CA GLY A 159 -16.73 4.91 -0.97
C GLY A 159 -16.28 3.51 -1.38
N ARG A 160 -16.01 3.27 -2.67
CA ARG A 160 -15.47 1.99 -3.14
C ARG A 160 -14.08 1.72 -2.57
N SER A 161 -13.24 2.76 -2.49
CA SER A 161 -11.91 2.67 -1.87
C SER A 161 -12.00 2.31 -0.38
N ALA A 162 -12.96 2.88 0.36
CA ALA A 162 -13.18 2.57 1.77
C ALA A 162 -13.63 1.11 1.99
N LEU A 163 -14.54 0.60 1.17
CA LEU A 163 -14.97 -0.80 1.23
C LEU A 163 -13.82 -1.77 0.92
N LEU A 164 -13.05 -1.50 -0.14
CA LEU A 164 -11.87 -2.29 -0.47
C LEU A 164 -10.83 -2.24 0.64
N TRP A 165 -10.59 -1.07 1.23
CA TRP A 165 -9.69 -0.92 2.36
C TRP A 165 -10.13 -1.81 3.53
N ASN A 166 -11.40 -1.78 3.92
CA ASN A 166 -11.91 -2.66 4.98
C ASN A 166 -11.72 -4.14 4.63
N ALA A 167 -12.09 -4.55 3.42
CA ALA A 167 -12.00 -5.95 2.98
C ALA A 167 -10.55 -6.47 3.00
N HIS A 168 -9.59 -5.72 2.46
CA HIS A 168 -8.18 -6.11 2.45
C HIS A 168 -7.59 -6.18 3.84
N ASN A 169 -7.86 -5.18 4.69
CA ASN A 169 -7.33 -5.18 6.05
C ASN A 169 -7.96 -6.31 6.90
N ALA A 170 -9.25 -6.61 6.71
CA ALA A 170 -9.94 -7.68 7.41
C ALA A 170 -9.39 -9.06 6.99
N ALA A 171 -9.04 -9.21 5.72
CA ALA A 171 -8.40 -10.42 5.20
C ALA A 171 -7.07 -10.76 5.89
N PHE A 172 -6.24 -9.75 6.20
CA PHE A 172 -5.01 -9.97 6.99
C PHE A 172 -5.31 -10.31 8.45
N GLY A 173 -6.37 -9.74 9.03
CA GLY A 173 -6.84 -10.15 10.36
C GLY A 173 -7.31 -11.60 10.38
N LEU A 174 -7.95 -12.07 9.31
CA LEU A 174 -8.33 -13.47 9.14
C LEU A 174 -7.11 -14.38 8.94
N LEU A 175 -6.12 -13.94 8.17
CA LEU A 175 -4.86 -14.67 7.98
C LEU A 175 -4.13 -14.92 9.31
N ALA A 176 -4.12 -13.93 10.21
CA ALA A 176 -3.57 -14.11 11.56
C ALA A 176 -4.34 -15.16 12.37
N ARG A 177 -5.68 -15.19 12.25
CA ARG A 177 -6.52 -16.23 12.91
C ARG A 177 -6.29 -17.62 12.33
N CYS A 178 -5.82 -17.70 11.09
CA CYS A 178 -5.40 -18.94 10.45
C CYS A 178 -4.02 -19.44 10.93
N GLY A 179 -3.39 -18.80 11.91
CA GLY A 179 -2.11 -19.21 12.49
C GLY A 179 -0.87 -18.62 11.81
N VAL A 180 -1.03 -17.83 10.75
CA VAL A 180 0.10 -17.17 10.09
C VAL A 180 0.62 -16.04 10.97
N PRO A 181 1.95 -15.94 11.21
CA PRO A 181 2.54 -14.78 11.87
C PRO A 181 2.27 -13.51 11.06
N VAL A 182 1.49 -12.59 11.62
CA VAL A 182 1.20 -11.29 11.01
C VAL A 182 1.67 -10.17 11.94
N ARG A 183 2.62 -9.33 11.48
CA ARG A 183 3.04 -8.11 12.18
C ARG A 183 2.45 -6.90 11.47
N ARG A 184 1.53 -6.21 12.15
CA ARG A 184 0.97 -4.95 11.67
C ARG A 184 1.88 -3.77 12.01
N ILE A 185 2.07 -2.86 11.06
CA ILE A 185 2.82 -1.61 11.22
C ILE A 185 2.02 -0.48 10.61
N ARG A 186 1.92 0.65 11.31
CA ARG A 186 1.33 1.87 10.75
C ARG A 186 2.39 2.62 9.96
N TYR A 187 2.05 3.01 8.73
CA TYR A 187 2.90 3.81 7.86
C TYR A 187 3.40 5.09 8.55
N GLU A 188 2.52 5.78 9.27
CA GLU A 188 2.79 7.05 9.94
C GLU A 188 3.75 6.86 11.12
N GLU A 189 3.60 5.77 11.88
CA GLU A 189 4.50 5.41 12.97
C GLU A 189 5.86 4.98 12.45
N PHE A 190 5.88 4.18 11.38
CA PHE A 190 7.12 3.78 10.70
C PHE A 190 7.90 4.99 10.20
N LEU A 191 7.23 6.01 9.65
CA LEU A 191 7.93 7.21 9.20
C LEU A 191 8.39 8.13 10.34
N THR A 192 7.86 7.97 11.55
CA THR A 192 8.31 8.74 12.72
C THR A 192 9.66 8.24 13.21
N ASP A 193 9.83 6.91 13.27
CA ASP A 193 11.12 6.27 13.59
C ASP A 193 11.33 5.02 12.72
N PRO A 194 11.81 5.20 11.48
CA PRO A 194 11.99 4.07 10.55
C PRO A 194 13.06 3.10 11.03
N ARG A 195 14.04 3.56 11.83
CA ARG A 195 15.12 2.71 12.32
C ARG A 195 14.59 1.71 13.34
N VAL A 196 13.82 2.18 14.32
CA VAL A 196 13.14 1.31 15.29
C VAL A 196 12.13 0.40 14.58
N GLY A 197 11.41 0.91 13.58
CA GLY A 197 10.49 0.12 12.77
C GLY A 197 11.18 -1.06 12.07
N LEU A 198 12.31 -0.82 11.41
CA LEU A 198 13.09 -1.86 10.73
C LEU A 198 13.70 -2.88 11.70
N ILE A 199 14.16 -2.45 12.88
CA ILE A 199 14.67 -3.36 13.91
C ILE A 199 13.58 -4.34 14.35
N ARG A 200 12.37 -3.84 14.62
CA ARG A 200 11.22 -4.69 14.99
C ARG A 200 10.81 -5.65 13.87
N LEU A 201 10.94 -5.22 12.62
CA LEU A 201 10.65 -6.06 11.46
C LEU A 201 11.70 -7.14 11.26
N ALA A 202 12.97 -6.83 11.43
CA ALA A 202 14.04 -7.80 11.33
C ALA A 202 13.94 -8.87 12.42
N ASP A 203 13.66 -8.46 13.66
CA ASP A 203 13.37 -9.39 14.76
C ASP A 203 12.18 -10.29 14.42
N PHE A 204 11.08 -9.71 13.93
CA PHE A 204 9.92 -10.46 13.47
C PHE A 204 10.26 -11.45 12.33
N ALA A 205 11.20 -11.11 11.45
CA ALA A 205 11.68 -11.97 10.37
C ALA A 205 12.77 -12.96 10.81
N GLY A 206 13.18 -12.97 12.09
CA GLY A 206 14.28 -13.80 12.58
C GLY A 206 15.66 -13.37 12.06
N VAL A 207 15.80 -12.12 11.62
CA VAL A 207 17.05 -11.54 11.12
C VAL A 207 17.72 -10.76 12.24
N LYS A 208 18.91 -11.21 12.63
CA LYS A 208 19.81 -10.42 13.49
C LYS A 208 20.43 -9.30 12.66
N LEU A 209 20.09 -8.05 13.00
CA LEU A 209 20.71 -6.88 12.39
C LEU A 209 21.98 -6.49 13.15
N HIS A 210 22.94 -5.97 12.38
CA HIS A 210 24.06 -5.21 12.87
C HIS A 210 23.84 -3.70 12.59
N PRO A 211 24.46 -2.78 13.35
CA PRO A 211 24.27 -1.34 13.14
C PRO A 211 24.51 -0.86 11.70
N GLU A 212 25.48 -1.47 11.02
CA GLU A 212 25.87 -1.23 9.62
C GLU A 212 24.76 -1.58 8.62
N ASP A 213 23.92 -2.57 8.91
CA ASP A 213 22.80 -2.97 8.03
C ASP A 213 21.77 -1.85 7.85
N LEU A 214 21.75 -0.89 8.78
CA LEU A 214 20.84 0.25 8.80
C LEU A 214 21.53 1.57 8.44
N GLU A 215 22.78 1.55 7.95
CA GLU A 215 23.49 2.77 7.54
C GLU A 215 22.85 3.44 6.33
N PHE A 216 22.16 2.69 5.47
CA PHE A 216 21.41 3.28 4.37
C PHE A 216 20.28 4.21 4.85
N LEU A 217 19.86 4.08 6.11
CA LEU A 217 18.81 4.90 6.70
C LEU A 217 19.41 6.08 7.48
N ARG A 218 19.11 7.29 7.02
CA ARG A 218 19.58 8.56 7.60
C ARG A 218 18.40 9.40 8.08
N ASN A 219 18.68 10.51 8.77
CA ASN A 219 17.64 11.43 9.22
C ASN A 219 16.87 11.99 7.99
N GLY A 220 15.59 11.65 7.89
CA GLY A 220 14.68 12.13 6.84
C GLY A 220 14.89 11.54 5.44
N HIS A 221 15.78 10.56 5.26
CA HIS A 221 15.98 9.91 3.95
C HIS A 221 16.56 8.49 4.07
N ALA A 222 16.44 7.72 2.99
CA ALA A 222 17.12 6.44 2.80
C ALA A 222 17.95 6.47 1.51
N ASP A 223 19.17 5.96 1.54
CA ASP A 223 20.02 5.83 0.36
C ASP A 223 19.80 4.45 -0.27
N LEU A 224 19.05 4.42 -1.37
CA LEU A 224 18.70 3.19 -2.06
C LEU A 224 19.78 2.79 -3.07
N ARG A 225 19.99 1.47 -3.18
CA ARG A 225 20.84 0.88 -4.21
C ARG A 225 19.96 0.30 -5.31
N VAL A 226 20.58 -0.05 -6.43
CA VAL A 226 19.93 -0.80 -7.50
C VAL A 226 19.39 -2.11 -6.93
N GLY A 227 18.11 -2.37 -7.18
CA GLY A 227 17.43 -3.61 -6.81
C GLY A 227 16.91 -4.34 -8.05
N HIS A 228 16.56 -5.61 -7.89
CA HIS A 228 15.99 -6.44 -8.96
C HIS A 228 14.48 -6.64 -8.80
N SER A 229 13.75 -5.67 -8.26
CA SER A 229 12.31 -5.81 -8.04
C SER A 229 11.53 -5.99 -9.36
N ALA A 230 10.79 -7.09 -9.45
CA ALA A 230 9.80 -7.40 -10.49
C ALA A 230 8.50 -6.65 -10.22
N ALA A 231 7.95 -6.06 -11.29
CA ALA A 231 6.82 -5.14 -11.25
C ALA A 231 6.79 -4.14 -10.07
N GLY A 232 5.62 -3.53 -9.83
CA GLY A 232 5.32 -2.74 -8.65
C GLY A 232 5.44 -1.24 -8.82
N ASN A 233 5.55 -0.52 -7.70
CA ASN A 233 5.55 0.95 -7.68
C ASN A 233 6.72 1.53 -8.52
N PRO A 234 6.48 2.53 -9.39
CA PRO A 234 7.51 3.22 -10.18
C PRO A 234 8.75 3.66 -9.40
N MET A 235 8.60 3.96 -8.11
CA MET A 235 9.70 4.28 -7.20
C MET A 235 10.77 3.17 -7.13
N ARG A 236 10.50 1.95 -7.59
CA ARG A 236 11.48 0.84 -7.70
C ARG A 236 12.71 1.16 -8.55
N PHE A 237 12.63 2.13 -9.45
CA PHE A 237 13.76 2.61 -10.26
C PHE A 237 14.58 3.70 -9.55
N THR A 238 14.17 4.12 -8.35
CA THR A 238 14.88 5.16 -7.58
C THR A 238 16.18 4.59 -7.04
N VAL A 239 17.30 5.19 -7.45
CA VAL A 239 18.64 4.89 -6.94
C VAL A 239 19.20 6.16 -6.30
N GLY A 240 19.84 6.00 -5.15
CA GLY A 240 20.36 7.10 -4.34
C GLY A 240 19.34 7.59 -3.31
N ARG A 241 19.39 8.89 -3.01
CA ARG A 241 18.66 9.48 -1.88
C ARG A 241 17.15 9.51 -2.13
N LEU A 242 16.41 8.76 -1.32
CA LEU A 242 14.95 8.80 -1.23
C LEU A 242 14.52 9.57 0.03
N PRO A 243 13.89 10.74 -0.10
CA PRO A 243 13.33 11.46 1.04
C PRO A 243 12.22 10.66 1.73
N LEU A 244 12.31 10.52 3.05
CA LEU A 244 11.28 9.91 3.88
C LEU A 244 10.39 11.01 4.43
N ARG A 245 9.23 11.19 3.80
CA ARG A 245 8.24 12.19 4.22
C ARG A 245 6.87 11.57 4.40
N ARG A 246 6.21 11.96 5.48
CA ARG A 246 4.80 11.65 5.70
C ARG A 246 3.93 12.38 4.69
N ASP A 247 3.02 11.66 4.03
CA ASP A 247 2.04 12.24 3.12
C ASP A 247 0.71 12.46 3.85
N ASP A 248 0.57 13.66 4.43
CA ASP A 248 -0.65 14.17 5.07
C ASP A 248 -1.45 15.13 4.18
N ALA A 249 -1.14 15.19 2.87
CA ALA A 249 -1.82 16.11 1.95
C ALA A 249 -3.34 15.88 1.93
N TRP A 250 -3.78 14.64 2.16
CA TRP A 250 -5.18 14.25 2.25
C TRP A 250 -5.95 14.99 3.36
N VAL A 251 -5.29 15.43 4.42
CA VAL A 251 -5.94 16.17 5.53
C VAL A 251 -6.54 17.48 5.02
N ARG A 252 -5.85 18.13 4.08
CA ARG A 252 -6.26 19.42 3.52
C ARG A 252 -6.98 19.26 2.18
N ALA A 253 -6.55 18.34 1.35
CA ALA A 253 -7.02 18.23 -0.04
C ALA A 253 -8.22 17.28 -0.25
N LEU A 254 -8.50 16.36 0.68
CA LEU A 254 -9.71 15.53 0.58
C LEU A 254 -10.92 16.32 1.12
N PRO A 255 -12.00 16.50 0.33
CA PRO A 255 -13.19 17.22 0.77
C PRO A 255 -13.74 16.67 2.09
N SER A 256 -14.17 17.56 2.98
CA SER A 256 -14.58 17.21 4.35
C SER A 256 -15.71 16.17 4.38
N ALA A 257 -16.68 16.26 3.46
CA ALA A 257 -17.75 15.27 3.33
C ALA A 257 -17.22 13.87 2.98
N GLN A 258 -16.28 13.78 2.03
CA GLN A 258 -15.64 12.51 1.65
C GLN A 258 -14.77 11.97 2.79
N ARG A 259 -14.04 12.84 3.49
CA ARG A 259 -13.23 12.47 4.65
C ARG A 259 -14.09 11.89 5.78
N ARG A 260 -15.26 12.48 6.05
CA ARG A 260 -16.25 11.97 7.02
C ARG A 260 -16.86 10.65 6.56
N LEU A 261 -17.25 10.52 5.29
CA LEU A 261 -17.78 9.28 4.73
C LEU A 261 -16.78 8.11 4.89
N VAL A 262 -15.53 8.30 4.45
CA VAL A 262 -14.48 7.28 4.58
C VAL A 262 -14.21 6.98 6.05
N GLY A 263 -14.15 8.01 6.91
CA GLY A 263 -13.98 7.84 8.35
C GLY A 263 -15.09 7.03 9.01
N ALA A 264 -16.35 7.23 8.59
CA ALA A 264 -17.49 6.47 9.09
C ALA A 264 -17.46 5.01 8.60
N VAL A 265 -17.27 4.79 7.30
CA VAL A 265 -17.22 3.45 6.70
C VAL A 265 -16.07 2.61 7.26
N CYS A 266 -14.89 3.21 7.46
CA CYS A 266 -13.72 2.51 8.00
C CYS A 266 -13.59 2.60 9.53
N GLY A 267 -14.55 3.24 10.21
CA GLY A 267 -14.42 3.65 11.61
C GLY A 267 -14.01 2.54 12.58
N PRO A 268 -14.68 1.37 12.59
CA PRO A 268 -14.32 0.27 13.50
C PRO A 268 -12.86 -0.17 13.34
N MET A 269 -12.39 -0.29 12.10
CA MET A 269 -11.03 -0.73 11.79
C MET A 269 -10.00 0.38 11.98
N LEU A 270 -10.32 1.63 11.67
CA LEU A 270 -9.49 2.79 12.02
C LEU A 270 -9.23 2.81 13.52
N ARG A 271 -10.28 2.67 14.34
CA ARG A 271 -10.15 2.60 15.80
C ARG A 271 -9.31 1.40 16.25
N ALA A 272 -9.60 0.19 15.74
CA ALA A 272 -8.84 -1.01 16.04
C ALA A 272 -7.35 -0.87 15.66
N TYR A 273 -7.05 -0.03 14.67
CA TYR A 273 -5.71 0.26 14.21
C TYR A 273 -5.07 1.49 14.83
N GLY A 274 -5.73 2.17 15.78
CA GLY A 274 -5.18 3.33 16.47
C GLY A 274 -5.17 4.61 15.63
N TYR A 275 -6.03 4.71 14.62
CA TYR A 275 -6.28 5.95 13.87
C TYR A 275 -7.41 6.77 14.52
N PRO A 276 -7.28 8.10 14.59
CA PRO A 276 -8.34 8.96 15.09
C PRO A 276 -9.51 9.02 14.10
N LEU A 277 -10.75 8.86 14.59
CA LEU A 277 -11.95 8.94 13.73
C LEU A 277 -12.19 10.37 13.23
N ASN A 278 -11.93 11.35 14.09
CA ASN A 278 -12.00 12.76 13.75
C ASN A 278 -10.59 13.30 13.51
N VAL A 279 -10.34 13.77 12.29
CA VAL A 279 -9.13 14.51 11.94
C VAL A 279 -9.57 15.91 11.59
N ALA A 280 -9.42 16.82 12.56
CA ALA A 280 -9.48 18.24 12.29
C ALA A 280 -8.21 18.61 11.50
N PRO A 281 -8.31 19.44 10.46
CA PRO A 281 -7.14 20.16 10.00
C PRO A 281 -6.59 20.93 11.20
N GLU A 282 -5.29 20.82 11.52
CA GLU A 282 -4.72 21.76 12.47
C GLU A 282 -4.99 23.17 11.97
N PRO A 283 -5.54 24.07 12.82
CA PRO A 283 -5.61 25.47 12.45
C PRO A 283 -4.17 25.93 12.19
N LEU A 284 -3.97 26.62 11.06
CA LEU A 284 -2.74 27.36 10.86
C LEU A 284 -2.69 28.38 12.02
N TYR A 285 -1.85 28.13 13.03
CA TYR A 285 -1.26 29.24 13.74
C TYR A 285 -0.40 29.95 12.69
N VAL A 286 -1.00 30.92 12.01
CA VAL A 286 -0.24 32.03 11.49
C VAL A 286 0.32 32.68 12.74
N THR A 287 1.56 32.35 13.08
CA THR A 287 2.38 33.29 13.84
C THR A 287 2.44 34.52 12.96
N SER A 288 1.55 35.47 13.19
CA SER A 288 1.84 36.85 12.85
C SER A 288 3.06 37.18 13.69
N ASP A 289 4.25 36.97 13.13
CA ASP A 289 5.43 37.69 13.58
C ASP A 289 4.99 39.14 13.64
N PRO A 290 5.03 39.80 14.81
CA PRO A 290 4.86 41.24 14.84
C PRO A 290 6.03 41.80 14.02
N LEU A 291 5.71 42.35 12.86
CA LEU A 291 6.63 43.14 12.06
C LEU A 291 7.32 44.13 13.01
N ASN A 292 8.62 43.95 13.18
CA ASN A 292 9.50 44.93 13.80
C ASN A 292 9.49 46.17 12.91
N VAL A 293 8.59 47.11 13.21
CA VAL A 293 8.61 48.45 12.61
C VAL A 293 9.61 49.28 13.41
N PRO A 294 10.65 49.86 12.78
CA PRO A 294 11.56 50.74 13.49
C PRO A 294 10.79 51.95 14.01
N SER A 295 11.00 52.25 15.29
CA SER A 295 10.53 53.48 15.91
C SER A 295 11.18 54.66 15.21
N ASP A 296 10.40 55.54 14.57
CA ASP A 296 10.67 56.98 14.53
C ASP A 296 9.49 57.77 13.90
N ALA A 297 9.05 58.78 14.66
CA ALA A 297 8.33 59.99 14.24
C ALA A 297 6.84 59.80 13.78
N LEU A 298 5.79 60.52 14.23
CA LEU A 298 5.62 61.87 14.78
C LEU A 298 4.29 61.96 15.57
N ASN A 299 4.28 62.90 16.52
CA ASN A 299 3.17 63.38 17.35
C ASN A 299 1.84 63.69 16.62
N ASN A 300 0.70 63.26 17.20
CA ASN A 300 -0.39 64.18 17.61
C ASN A 300 -1.49 63.47 18.47
N PRO A 301 -2.23 64.22 19.33
CA PRO A 301 -3.04 63.70 20.44
C PRO A 301 -4.49 63.30 20.04
N PRO A 302 -5.28 62.68 20.95
CA PRO A 302 -6.47 61.90 20.60
C PRO A 302 -7.77 62.73 20.65
N ASP A 303 -8.80 62.26 19.95
CA ASP A 303 -10.19 62.60 20.26
C ASP A 303 -11.11 61.37 20.18
N PRO A 304 -12.18 61.28 20.98
CA PRO A 304 -12.85 60.01 21.30
C PRO A 304 -14.31 59.91 20.78
N LEU A 305 -14.87 58.69 20.95
CA LEU A 305 -16.30 58.30 20.92
C LEU A 305 -16.95 58.08 19.54
N ASN A 306 -17.47 56.87 19.30
CA ASN A 306 -18.92 56.62 19.46
C ASN A 306 -19.28 55.12 19.49
N VAL A 307 -20.40 54.86 20.16
CA VAL A 307 -21.01 53.62 20.66
C VAL A 307 -21.95 52.97 19.61
N THR A 308 -22.55 51.84 20.02
CA THR A 308 -23.82 51.17 19.62
C THR A 308 -23.62 49.96 18.70
N SER A 309 -23.75 48.70 19.15
CA SER A 309 -24.85 47.96 19.80
C SER A 309 -25.80 47.28 18.81
N ASP A 310 -26.24 46.10 19.25
CA ASP A 310 -27.40 45.31 18.80
C ASP A 310 -27.21 44.29 17.67
N ALA A 311 -27.89 43.14 17.63
CA ALA A 311 -28.24 42.09 18.60
C ALA A 311 -29.04 41.01 17.80
N LEU A 312 -29.29 39.85 18.42
CA LEU A 312 -30.37 38.85 18.16
C LEU A 312 -30.08 37.77 17.08
N ASN A 313 -29.90 36.49 17.48
CA ASN A 313 -30.91 35.43 17.76
C ASN A 313 -31.69 35.00 16.49
N ASN A 314 -31.93 33.73 16.12
CA ASN A 314 -31.96 32.43 16.81
C ASN A 314 -31.99 31.25 15.76
N PRO A 315 -31.96 29.96 16.17
CA PRO A 315 -31.84 28.72 15.34
C PRO A 315 -33.19 27.98 15.11
N PRO A 316 -33.24 26.63 14.92
CA PRO A 316 -33.02 25.82 13.70
C PRO A 316 -34.28 24.98 13.31
N ASP A 317 -34.21 24.13 12.26
CA ASP A 317 -35.15 23.00 12.13
C ASP A 317 -34.56 21.77 11.39
N PRO A 318 -34.98 20.51 11.73
CA PRO A 318 -34.40 19.27 11.25
C PRO A 318 -35.29 18.55 10.22
N LEU A 319 -34.71 17.72 9.34
CA LEU A 319 -35.50 16.68 8.65
C LEU A 319 -34.76 15.35 8.54
N ASN A 320 -35.56 14.33 8.86
CA ASN A 320 -35.31 12.93 9.06
C ASN A 320 -35.68 12.19 7.76
N ILE A 321 -34.82 11.30 7.24
CA ILE A 321 -35.20 10.38 6.15
C ILE A 321 -34.65 8.98 6.50
N ALA A 322 -35.58 8.02 6.57
CA ALA A 322 -35.34 6.59 6.77
C ALA A 322 -34.73 5.93 5.50
N PRO A 323 -34.04 4.77 5.61
CA PRO A 323 -33.42 4.12 4.47
C PRO A 323 -34.32 3.03 3.87
N ASP A 324 -34.29 2.89 2.53
CA ASP A 324 -34.77 1.69 1.83
C ASP A 324 -33.61 1.00 1.08
N PRO A 325 -33.71 -0.33 0.86
CA PRO A 325 -32.55 -1.19 0.65
C PRO A 325 -32.08 -1.20 -0.80
N LEU A 326 -30.77 -1.02 -1.02
CA LEU A 326 -30.16 -1.19 -2.34
C LEU A 326 -29.73 -2.65 -2.55
N ASN A 327 -30.47 -3.31 -3.44
CA ASN A 327 -30.20 -4.62 -4.01
C ASN A 327 -28.88 -4.57 -4.80
N VAL A 328 -27.93 -5.46 -4.48
CA VAL A 328 -26.60 -5.54 -5.11
C VAL A 328 -26.66 -6.55 -6.24
N THR A 329 -26.69 -6.08 -7.48
CA THR A 329 -26.30 -6.88 -8.65
C THR A 329 -24.92 -6.42 -9.09
N SER A 330 -23.95 -7.32 -9.06
CA SER A 330 -22.61 -7.09 -9.60
C SER A 330 -22.41 -8.05 -10.75
N ASP A 331 -22.56 -7.56 -11.98
CA ASP A 331 -22.17 -8.29 -13.17
C ASP A 331 -20.87 -7.74 -13.80
N PRO A 332 -20.12 -8.60 -14.53
CA PRO A 332 -18.73 -8.40 -14.88
C PRO A 332 -18.54 -8.08 -16.37
N LEU A 333 -17.59 -7.21 -16.75
CA LEU A 333 -17.12 -7.14 -18.14
C LEU A 333 -15.60 -6.82 -18.14
N ASN A 334 -14.71 -7.73 -18.52
CA ASN A 334 -14.35 -8.22 -19.87
C ASN A 334 -13.81 -7.10 -20.78
N ILE A 335 -12.50 -7.11 -21.03
CA ILE A 335 -11.84 -6.29 -22.05
C ILE A 335 -11.84 -7.13 -23.33
N ALA A 336 -12.54 -6.63 -24.33
CA ALA A 336 -12.58 -7.21 -25.67
C ALA A 336 -11.27 -6.92 -26.40
N SER A 337 -10.80 -7.94 -27.11
CA SER A 337 -9.88 -7.87 -28.24
C SER A 337 -10.49 -7.09 -29.39
N GLU A 338 -9.72 -6.22 -30.05
CA GLU A 338 -9.96 -5.90 -31.46
C GLU A 338 -8.63 -5.78 -32.23
N ALA A 339 -8.64 -6.49 -33.37
CA ALA A 339 -7.73 -6.55 -34.52
C ALA A 339 -6.34 -7.17 -34.35
#